data_AF-A0A2U3Q7I7-F1
#
_entry.id   AF-A0A2U3Q7I7-F1
#
_cell.length_a   1.000
_cell.length_b   1.000
_cell.length_c   1.000
_cell.angle_alpha   90.00
_cell.angle_beta   90.00
_cell.angle_gamma   90.00
#
_symmetry.space_group_name_H-M   'P 1'
#
loop_
_entity.id
_entity.type
_entity.pdbx_description
1 polymer ?
#
loop_
_entity_poly.entity_id
_entity_poly.type
_entity_poly.pdbx_seq_one_letter_code
_entity_poly.pdbx_strand_id
1 'polypeptide(L)'
;MPPQQAALRGPNRPWTRPENRCKKGAPEAPATGPPSLQENVDFWKNGRSGRIRTCDPCVPNAVLYRAEPHSDKKAAYSVGFDALQAAEMRNFIPVKTGVETLILPAGEAGAEAAARTLAAGGLVAFPTETVYGLGADAANAAAIAHLYAAKGRPAFNPLIAHVADIAAARRIGRFDARALKLAEAFWPGPLTLVVPKTEGCPVADLATAGLDTVAIRIPAHPVAQAILRAFGGAVVAPSANISGHVSPTLAGHVESDLAGRIDLIVDGGPVEVGVESTIVGCFEMPMLLRPGGLSRERIEAVLGAPLARPAMEAESDDSQPLAPGMLASHYAPRANVRLNAHDVAPGEALLAFGPSRLPGIDAAAAVMNLSPTGDLDEAAANLFGYLRSLDARAPRAIAVMAIPEEGLGEAINDRLRRAAVAR
;
A
#
# COMPACT_ATOMS: atom_id res chain seq x y z
N MET A 1 -46.20 43.76 15.71
CA MET A 1 -46.40 44.88 14.76
C MET A 1 -45.16 45.77 14.79
N PRO A 2 -44.62 46.17 13.61
CA PRO A 2 -43.34 46.88 13.39
C PRO A 2 -43.54 48.42 13.31
N PRO A 3 -42.47 49.23 13.09
CA PRO A 3 -42.04 49.65 11.72
C PRO A 3 -40.50 49.90 11.62
N GLN A 4 -39.78 50.25 10.53
CA GLN A 4 -39.90 50.37 9.05
C GLN A 4 -38.44 50.61 8.54
N GLN A 5 -37.94 49.86 7.54
CA GLN A 5 -37.71 50.22 6.13
C GLN A 5 -36.67 51.31 5.78
N ALA A 6 -35.70 50.94 4.93
CA ALA A 6 -35.44 51.63 3.66
C ALA A 6 -34.76 50.69 2.64
N ALA A 7 -35.30 50.65 1.42
CA ALA A 7 -34.86 49.88 0.25
C ALA A 7 -34.21 50.81 -0.78
N LEU A 8 -33.56 50.25 -1.83
CA LEU A 8 -33.58 50.66 -3.26
C LEU A 8 -32.53 49.80 -4.03
N ARG A 9 -32.94 48.79 -4.81
CA ARG A 9 -33.15 48.73 -6.29
C ARG A 9 -31.89 48.48 -7.16
N GLY A 10 -31.94 47.41 -7.98
CA GLY A 10 -30.93 46.93 -8.97
C GLY A 10 -30.84 47.78 -10.26
N PRO A 11 -30.45 47.26 -11.48
CA PRO A 11 -30.60 45.88 -11.99
C PRO A 11 -29.48 45.28 -12.90
N ASN A 12 -29.38 43.94 -12.90
CA ASN A 12 -29.42 42.96 -14.01
C ASN A 12 -28.67 43.10 -15.38
N ARG A 13 -27.99 41.99 -15.76
CA ARG A 13 -27.71 41.38 -17.11
C ARG A 13 -26.38 41.73 -17.86
N PRO A 14 -25.95 40.96 -18.90
CA PRO A 14 -25.00 39.84 -18.76
C PRO A 14 -23.81 39.94 -19.76
N TRP A 15 -22.80 39.06 -19.69
CA TRP A 15 -21.76 38.97 -20.73
C TRP A 15 -21.77 37.64 -21.47
N THR A 16 -21.66 37.76 -22.79
CA THR A 16 -21.86 36.79 -23.87
C THR A 16 -20.58 36.03 -24.25
N ARG A 17 -20.76 34.83 -24.84
CA ARG A 17 -19.78 34.08 -25.63
C ARG A 17 -19.21 34.91 -26.81
N PRO A 18 -18.08 34.47 -27.38
CA PRO A 18 -17.95 34.42 -28.83
C PRO A 18 -17.66 33.00 -29.38
N GLU A 19 -18.21 32.74 -30.56
CA GLU A 19 -17.97 31.57 -31.41
C GLU A 19 -16.85 31.84 -32.44
N ASN A 20 -16.14 30.75 -32.78
CA ASN A 20 -15.62 30.34 -34.10
C ASN A 20 -14.88 31.34 -35.03
N ARG A 21 -13.65 30.95 -35.45
CA ARG A 21 -13.38 30.71 -36.89
C ARG A 21 -12.11 29.90 -37.18
N CYS A 22 -12.30 28.91 -38.05
CA CYS A 22 -11.30 28.15 -38.79
C CYS A 22 -11.17 28.74 -40.22
N LYS A 23 -9.94 28.86 -40.76
CA LYS A 23 -9.59 28.95 -42.20
C LYS A 23 -8.12 28.48 -42.33
N LYS A 24 -7.81 27.30 -42.90
CA LYS A 24 -7.57 26.95 -44.32
C LYS A 24 -6.54 27.83 -45.05
N GLY A 25 -5.44 27.20 -45.49
CA GLY A 25 -4.50 27.69 -46.51
C GLY A 25 -3.20 26.87 -46.62
N ALA A 26 -3.20 25.81 -47.42
CA ALA A 26 -2.04 25.27 -48.18
C ALA A 26 -2.18 25.80 -49.64
N PRO A 27 -1.19 25.79 -50.57
CA PRO A 27 -0.15 24.76 -50.87
C PRO A 27 1.27 25.38 -51.06
N GLU A 28 2.39 24.66 -51.21
CA GLU A 28 2.91 24.01 -52.43
C GLU A 28 4.12 23.09 -52.09
N ALA A 29 4.12 21.88 -52.66
CA ALA A 29 5.28 21.03 -52.98
C ALA A 29 5.68 21.34 -54.46
N PRO A 30 6.67 20.68 -55.17
CA PRO A 30 7.39 19.42 -54.92
C PRO A 30 8.92 19.57 -55.15
N ALA A 31 9.82 18.59 -54.99
CA ALA A 31 10.05 17.36 -55.75
C ALA A 31 11.48 16.90 -55.28
N THR A 32 11.97 15.68 -55.33
CA THR A 32 11.82 14.52 -56.22
C THR A 32 12.36 13.30 -55.47
N GLY A 33 11.70 12.15 -55.64
CA GLY A 33 12.12 10.85 -55.10
C GLY A 33 13.11 10.07 -56.00
N PRO A 34 13.12 8.72 -55.94
CA PRO A 34 14.31 7.87 -55.79
C PRO A 34 14.62 7.03 -57.05
N PRO A 35 15.43 5.96 -56.96
CA PRO A 35 14.83 4.60 -56.97
C PRO A 35 15.59 3.57 -56.07
N SER A 36 14.92 2.65 -55.34
CA SER A 36 14.45 1.28 -55.70
C SER A 36 15.58 0.21 -55.69
N LEU A 37 15.44 -1.10 -55.44
CA LEU A 37 14.43 -2.07 -54.98
C LEU A 37 15.11 -3.47 -55.14
N GLN A 38 14.58 -4.50 -54.46
CA GLN A 38 14.66 -5.94 -54.81
C GLN A 38 16.02 -6.67 -54.68
N GLU A 39 16.15 -7.96 -54.43
CA GLU A 39 15.32 -9.12 -54.03
C GLU A 39 16.30 -10.32 -53.93
N ASN A 40 15.81 -11.46 -53.42
CA ASN A 40 16.29 -12.84 -53.65
C ASN A 40 17.43 -13.40 -52.78
N VAL A 41 17.51 -14.71 -52.47
CA VAL A 41 16.64 -15.91 -52.46
C VAL A 41 17.46 -16.99 -51.72
N ASP A 42 16.76 -17.99 -51.17
CA ASP A 42 17.20 -19.27 -50.60
C ASP A 42 18.36 -20.07 -51.27
N PHE A 43 18.72 -21.17 -50.57
CA PHE A 43 19.39 -22.42 -51.01
C PHE A 43 20.93 -22.51 -50.92
N TRP A 44 21.45 -23.41 -50.06
CA TRP A 44 21.76 -24.81 -50.42
C TRP A 44 22.09 -25.70 -49.21
N LYS A 45 21.50 -26.90 -49.23
CA LYS A 45 21.81 -28.09 -48.43
C LYS A 45 23.03 -28.84 -49.00
N ASN A 46 23.49 -29.83 -48.22
CA ASN A 46 24.39 -30.96 -48.55
C ASN A 46 25.89 -30.64 -48.40
N GLY A 47 26.72 -31.40 -47.68
CA GLY A 47 26.60 -32.77 -47.19
C GLY A 47 27.76 -33.61 -47.72
N ARG A 48 28.37 -34.43 -46.84
CA ARG A 48 29.42 -35.48 -47.06
C ARG A 48 30.86 -34.94 -47.10
N SER A 49 31.89 -35.61 -46.60
CA SER A 49 32.08 -36.92 -45.96
C SER A 49 33.54 -37.03 -45.49
N GLY A 50 33.81 -37.73 -44.38
CA GLY A 50 35.17 -38.14 -44.02
C GLY A 50 35.24 -38.98 -42.75
N ARG A 51 35.10 -40.30 -42.91
CA ARG A 51 35.31 -41.34 -41.87
C ARG A 51 36.81 -41.60 -41.66
N ILE A 52 37.20 -42.01 -40.43
CA ILE A 52 37.99 -43.22 -40.05
C ILE A 52 38.25 -43.11 -38.52
N ARG A 53 37.51 -43.86 -37.67
CA ARG A 53 37.72 -45.23 -37.11
C ARG A 53 38.47 -45.24 -35.76
N THR A 54 37.71 -45.57 -34.69
CA THR A 54 37.85 -46.75 -33.78
C THR A 54 38.79 -46.47 -32.59
N CYS A 55 38.41 -46.66 -31.32
CA CYS A 55 37.85 -47.88 -30.75
C CYS A 55 36.83 -47.60 -29.61
N ASP A 56 35.70 -48.31 -29.67
CA ASP A 56 34.77 -48.66 -28.57
C ASP A 56 35.40 -49.81 -27.72
N PRO A 57 34.88 -50.26 -26.55
CA PRO A 57 33.45 -50.48 -26.31
C PRO A 57 32.91 -50.11 -24.90
N CYS A 58 31.65 -49.70 -24.84
CA CYS A 58 30.55 -50.35 -24.08
C CYS A 58 29.45 -49.36 -23.67
N VAL A 59 28.46 -49.20 -24.55
CA VAL A 59 27.04 -48.84 -24.31
C VAL A 59 26.30 -50.21 -24.14
N PRO A 60 25.09 -50.41 -23.54
CA PRO A 60 23.93 -49.50 -23.59
C PRO A 60 22.97 -49.51 -22.36
N ASN A 61 22.05 -48.56 -22.18
CA ASN A 61 20.80 -48.44 -22.95
C ASN A 61 20.13 -47.07 -22.77
N ALA A 62 19.71 -46.52 -23.90
CA ALA A 62 18.79 -45.40 -24.05
C ALA A 62 17.40 -45.93 -24.45
N VAL A 63 16.33 -45.23 -24.05
CA VAL A 63 15.06 -45.10 -24.78
C VAL A 63 14.42 -43.77 -24.32
N LEU A 64 14.64 -42.62 -24.99
CA LEU A 64 13.83 -42.01 -26.06
C LEU A 64 12.30 -42.01 -25.80
N TYR A 65 11.65 -40.84 -25.73
CA TYR A 65 10.83 -40.30 -26.84
C TYR A 65 10.21 -38.91 -26.54
N ARG A 66 10.44 -38.03 -27.53
CA ARG A 66 9.69 -36.87 -28.08
C ARG A 66 8.57 -36.18 -27.29
N ALA A 67 8.62 -34.85 -27.40
CA ALA A 67 7.48 -33.95 -27.28
C ALA A 67 6.51 -34.06 -28.49
N GLU A 68 5.22 -33.87 -28.25
CA GLU A 68 4.37 -32.87 -28.93
C GLU A 68 3.05 -32.65 -28.15
N PRO A 69 2.36 -31.51 -28.34
CA PRO A 69 1.42 -30.92 -27.37
C PRO A 69 0.01 -31.44 -27.57
N HIS A 70 -0.81 -31.54 -26.52
CA HIS A 70 -2.28 -31.47 -26.63
C HIS A 70 -2.96 -31.08 -25.30
N SER A 71 -4.03 -30.32 -25.51
CA SER A 71 -5.12 -29.85 -24.66
C SER A 71 -5.64 -30.81 -23.57
N ASP A 72 -6.24 -30.18 -22.56
CA ASP A 72 -7.27 -30.65 -21.62
C ASP A 72 -6.88 -31.18 -20.22
N LYS A 73 -7.17 -30.32 -19.24
CA LYS A 73 -8.02 -30.52 -18.06
C LYS A 73 -7.67 -31.62 -17.05
N LYS A 74 -7.43 -31.14 -15.82
CA LYS A 74 -7.79 -31.74 -14.52
C LYS A 74 -7.52 -33.25 -14.38
N ALA A 75 -6.38 -33.59 -13.78
CA ALA A 75 -6.29 -34.49 -12.64
C ALA A 75 -4.82 -34.72 -12.22
N ALA A 76 -4.64 -34.92 -10.91
CA ALA A 76 -3.54 -35.65 -10.30
C ALA A 76 -2.14 -34.98 -10.26
N TYR A 77 -1.94 -34.13 -9.24
CA TYR A 77 -0.74 -34.21 -8.38
C TYR A 77 -1.17 -34.00 -6.92
N SER A 78 -1.76 -35.04 -6.34
CA SER A 78 -1.76 -35.25 -4.89
C SER A 78 -0.60 -36.20 -4.60
N VAL A 79 0.57 -35.65 -4.32
CA VAL A 79 1.68 -36.39 -3.73
C VAL A 79 2.15 -35.55 -2.56
N GLY A 80 2.09 -36.14 -1.37
CA GLY A 80 2.25 -35.49 -0.09
C GLY A 80 3.53 -34.68 0.00
N PHE A 81 3.36 -33.36 0.16
CA PHE A 81 4.28 -32.54 0.90
C PHE A 81 3.64 -32.31 2.26
N ASP A 82 4.22 -32.96 3.26
CA ASP A 82 3.67 -33.15 4.60
C ASP A 82 3.27 -31.86 5.31
N ALA A 83 2.15 -31.95 6.02
CA ALA A 83 1.59 -30.98 6.95
C ALA A 83 2.52 -30.55 8.11
N LEU A 84 3.75 -31.07 8.14
CA LEU A 84 4.80 -30.74 9.11
C LEU A 84 5.55 -29.43 8.77
N GLN A 85 5.60 -28.99 7.50
CA GLN A 85 6.22 -27.70 7.15
C GLN A 85 5.30 -26.48 7.37
N ALA A 86 3.98 -26.68 7.34
CA ALA A 86 3.01 -25.59 7.57
C ALA A 86 2.92 -25.13 9.04
N ALA A 87 3.40 -25.96 9.98
CA ALA A 87 3.45 -25.62 11.40
C ALA A 87 4.72 -24.85 11.78
N GLU A 88 5.85 -25.10 11.10
CA GLU A 88 7.13 -24.40 11.36
C GLU A 88 7.20 -23.00 10.72
N MET A 89 6.36 -22.70 9.72
CA MET A 89 6.32 -21.39 9.06
C MET A 89 5.53 -20.30 9.80
N ARG A 90 4.97 -20.58 10.99
CA ARG A 90 4.08 -19.63 11.70
C ARG A 90 4.78 -18.69 12.67
N ASN A 91 6.07 -18.92 12.98
CA ASN A 91 6.83 -18.10 13.92
C ASN A 91 8.01 -17.41 13.20
N PHE A 92 7.73 -16.34 12.46
CA PHE A 92 8.78 -15.46 11.95
C PHE A 92 9.34 -14.61 13.10
N ILE A 93 10.36 -15.12 13.80
CA ILE A 93 11.13 -14.32 14.76
C ILE A 93 11.87 -13.24 13.95
N PRO A 94 11.63 -11.94 14.21
CA PRO A 94 12.33 -10.90 13.48
C PRO A 94 13.84 -11.01 13.70
N VAL A 95 14.64 -11.14 12.63
CA VAL A 95 16.12 -11.29 12.71
C VAL A 95 16.82 -9.91 12.72
N LYS A 96 17.69 -9.65 13.71
CA LYS A 96 18.60 -8.49 13.66
C LYS A 96 19.65 -8.78 12.59
N THR A 97 19.67 -7.99 11.52
CA THR A 97 20.55 -8.21 10.37
C THR A 97 21.97 -7.69 10.58
N GLY A 98 22.25 -7.05 11.73
CA GLY A 98 23.56 -6.47 12.04
C GLY A 98 23.87 -5.18 11.27
N VAL A 99 22.88 -4.63 10.57
CA VAL A 99 22.97 -3.34 9.87
C VAL A 99 22.87 -2.21 10.89
N GLU A 100 23.78 -1.25 10.83
CA GLU A 100 23.67 0.00 11.58
C GLU A 100 22.57 0.86 10.94
N THR A 101 21.48 1.09 11.66
CA THR A 101 20.38 1.94 11.16
C THR A 101 20.76 3.40 11.31
N LEU A 102 20.89 4.10 10.18
CA LEU A 102 21.12 5.54 10.16
C LEU A 102 19.79 6.30 10.25
N ILE A 103 19.80 7.46 10.91
CA ILE A 103 18.66 8.39 10.93
C ILE A 103 19.11 9.71 10.33
N LEU A 104 18.44 10.14 9.27
CA LEU A 104 18.72 11.41 8.60
C LEU A 104 17.49 12.31 8.64
N PRO A 105 17.65 13.62 8.82
CA PRO A 105 16.54 14.55 8.70
C PRO A 105 16.02 14.57 7.25
N ALA A 106 14.73 14.87 7.10
CA ALA A 106 14.13 15.17 5.81
C ALA A 106 14.85 16.34 5.11
N GLY A 107 14.83 16.30 3.78
CA GLY A 107 15.48 17.28 2.92
C GLY A 107 16.08 16.61 1.68
N GLU A 108 16.72 17.40 0.83
CA GLU A 108 17.34 16.92 -0.41
C GLU A 108 18.38 15.82 -0.15
N ALA A 109 19.31 16.05 0.78
CA ALA A 109 20.32 15.06 1.16
C ALA A 109 19.70 13.75 1.70
N GLY A 110 18.63 13.84 2.50
CA GLY A 110 17.91 12.68 3.01
C GLY A 110 17.20 11.90 1.90
N ALA A 111 16.58 12.60 0.95
CA ALA A 111 15.92 11.99 -0.20
C ALA A 111 16.93 11.29 -1.15
N GLU A 112 18.08 11.91 -1.39
CA GLU A 112 19.14 11.29 -2.19
C GLU A 112 19.77 10.09 -1.50
N ALA A 113 20.02 10.17 -0.19
CA ALA A 113 20.52 9.04 0.57
C ALA A 113 19.55 7.86 0.54
N ALA A 114 18.26 8.13 0.69
CA ALA A 114 17.20 7.14 0.53
C ALA A 114 17.20 6.51 -0.87
N ALA A 115 17.27 7.32 -1.92
CA ALA A 115 17.32 6.84 -3.30
C ALA A 115 18.53 5.92 -3.56
N ARG A 116 19.73 6.30 -3.09
CA ARG A 116 20.93 5.47 -3.19
C ARG A 116 20.81 4.16 -2.42
N THR A 117 20.22 4.22 -1.22
CA THR A 117 20.00 3.05 -0.36
C THR A 117 19.04 2.06 -1.03
N LEU A 118 17.91 2.55 -1.56
CA LEU A 118 16.95 1.73 -2.31
C LEU A 118 17.58 1.11 -3.57
N ALA A 119 18.36 1.88 -4.34
CA ALA A 119 19.06 1.40 -5.52
C ALA A 119 20.12 0.32 -5.21
N ALA A 120 20.71 0.36 -4.02
CA ALA A 120 21.62 -0.67 -3.53
C ALA A 120 20.90 -1.92 -2.98
N GLY A 121 19.56 -1.95 -2.98
CA GLY A 121 18.75 -3.04 -2.42
C GLY A 121 18.56 -2.97 -0.90
N GLY A 122 18.89 -1.84 -0.28
CA GLY A 122 18.65 -1.57 1.13
C GLY A 122 17.21 -1.14 1.42
N LEU A 123 16.90 -1.06 2.72
CA LEU A 123 15.58 -0.71 3.24
C LEU A 123 15.57 0.70 3.83
N VAL A 124 14.56 1.48 3.46
CA VAL A 124 14.42 2.88 3.91
C VAL A 124 13.06 3.09 4.53
N ALA A 125 13.01 3.48 5.81
CA ALA A 125 11.79 4.00 6.39
C ALA A 125 11.63 5.50 6.11
N PHE A 126 10.44 5.93 5.68
CA PHE A 126 10.17 7.33 5.39
C PHE A 126 8.71 7.71 5.69
N PRO A 127 8.42 8.98 6.00
CA PRO A 127 7.07 9.44 6.26
C PRO A 127 6.24 9.51 4.99
N THR A 128 4.97 9.14 5.11
CA THR A 128 3.89 9.55 4.21
C THR A 128 2.89 10.41 4.99
N GLU A 129 1.86 10.94 4.33
CA GLU A 129 0.80 11.68 5.01
C GLU A 129 -0.04 10.78 5.92
N THR A 130 0.00 9.46 5.71
CA THR A 130 -0.75 8.47 6.50
C THR A 130 0.03 7.92 7.69
N VAL A 131 1.14 7.23 7.40
CA VAL A 131 1.99 6.54 8.38
C VAL A 131 3.40 6.45 7.79
N TYR A 132 4.42 6.19 8.61
CA TYR A 132 5.74 5.86 8.09
C TYR A 132 5.70 4.51 7.37
N GLY A 133 6.28 4.46 6.16
CA GLY A 133 6.39 3.26 5.34
C GLY A 133 7.81 2.71 5.33
N LEU A 134 7.98 1.39 5.32
CA LEU A 134 9.27 0.73 5.13
C LEU A 134 9.45 0.38 3.65
N GLY A 135 10.22 1.20 2.95
CA GLY A 135 10.50 1.10 1.53
C GLY A 135 11.53 0.04 1.16
N ALA A 136 11.25 -0.67 0.08
CA ALA A 136 12.21 -1.42 -0.72
C ALA A 136 11.94 -1.17 -2.22
N ASP A 137 12.96 -1.33 -3.07
CA ASP A 137 12.77 -1.31 -4.51
C ASP A 137 11.75 -2.38 -4.93
N ALA A 138 10.66 -1.96 -5.59
CA ALA A 138 9.58 -2.83 -6.01
C ALA A 138 9.99 -3.84 -7.09
N ALA A 139 11.07 -3.58 -7.83
CA ALA A 139 11.59 -4.49 -8.86
C ALA A 139 12.59 -5.51 -8.30
N ASN A 140 13.08 -5.32 -7.07
CA ASN A 140 14.13 -6.13 -6.48
C ASN A 140 13.54 -7.15 -5.48
N ALA A 141 13.38 -8.40 -5.94
CA ALA A 141 12.85 -9.49 -5.11
C ALA A 141 13.67 -9.76 -3.84
N ALA A 142 15.00 -9.56 -3.87
CA ALA A 142 15.85 -9.74 -2.70
C ALA A 142 15.61 -8.65 -1.64
N ALA A 143 15.49 -7.38 -2.06
CA ALA A 143 15.13 -6.28 -1.16
C ALA A 143 13.74 -6.47 -0.54
N ILE A 144 12.78 -6.98 -1.31
CA ILE A 144 11.44 -7.31 -0.82
C ILE A 144 11.49 -8.46 0.20
N ALA A 145 12.30 -9.50 -0.03
CA ALA A 145 12.50 -10.58 0.94
C ALA A 145 13.10 -10.05 2.26
N HIS A 146 14.08 -9.13 2.18
CA HIS A 146 14.64 -8.46 3.36
C HIS A 146 13.58 -7.65 4.11
N LEU A 147 12.70 -6.94 3.40
CA LEU A 147 11.60 -6.19 4.00
C LEU A 147 10.64 -7.10 4.79
N TYR A 148 10.28 -8.27 4.23
CA TYR A 148 9.46 -9.24 4.96
C TYR A 148 10.17 -9.77 6.22
N ALA A 149 11.46 -10.10 6.10
CA ALA A 149 12.27 -10.60 7.21
C ALA A 149 12.45 -9.56 8.33
N ALA A 150 12.74 -8.30 7.98
CA ALA A 150 12.91 -7.21 8.93
C ALA A 150 11.64 -6.97 9.76
N LYS A 151 10.47 -7.14 9.15
CA LYS A 151 9.16 -6.97 9.81
C LYS A 151 8.66 -8.23 10.51
N GLY A 152 9.17 -9.42 10.20
CA GLY A 152 8.53 -10.68 10.56
C GLY A 152 7.14 -10.83 9.93
N ARG A 153 6.96 -10.33 8.69
CA ARG A 153 5.68 -10.29 7.99
C ARG A 153 5.54 -11.51 7.07
N PRO A 154 4.38 -12.19 7.03
CA PRO A 154 4.15 -13.28 6.09
C PRO A 154 4.22 -12.82 4.63
N ALA A 155 4.92 -13.58 3.78
CA ALA A 155 5.17 -13.24 2.38
C ALA A 155 3.91 -13.27 1.49
N PHE A 156 2.82 -13.88 1.95
CA PHE A 156 1.54 -13.92 1.21
C PHE A 156 0.73 -12.63 1.29
N ASN A 157 1.16 -11.65 2.11
CA ASN A 157 0.42 -10.41 2.33
C ASN A 157 0.93 -9.29 1.41
N PRO A 158 0.19 -8.94 0.34
CA PRO A 158 0.67 -8.05 -0.72
C PRO A 158 1.07 -6.66 -0.21
N LEU A 159 1.98 -6.02 -0.94
CA LEU A 159 2.55 -4.71 -0.63
C LEU A 159 1.97 -3.63 -1.55
N ILE A 160 1.96 -2.38 -1.06
CA ILE A 160 1.52 -1.22 -1.85
C ILE A 160 2.75 -0.62 -2.55
N ALA A 161 2.71 -0.57 -3.87
CA ALA A 161 3.69 0.13 -4.69
C ALA A 161 3.40 1.64 -4.66
N HIS A 162 4.33 2.40 -4.11
CA HIS A 162 4.31 3.86 -4.12
C HIS A 162 5.07 4.36 -5.35
N VAL A 163 4.50 5.33 -6.05
CA VAL A 163 5.07 5.93 -7.26
C VAL A 163 4.94 7.45 -7.26
N ALA A 164 5.82 8.13 -7.99
CA ALA A 164 5.87 9.59 -8.02
C ALA A 164 4.69 10.23 -8.76
N ASP A 165 4.16 9.58 -9.81
CA ASP A 165 3.14 10.16 -10.69
C ASP A 165 2.26 9.09 -11.38
N ILE A 166 1.21 9.58 -12.07
CA ILE A 166 0.25 8.73 -12.79
C ILE A 166 0.88 8.00 -13.98
N ALA A 167 1.95 8.56 -14.59
CA ALA A 167 2.63 7.90 -15.69
C ALA A 167 3.38 6.66 -15.20
N ALA A 168 4.04 6.74 -14.05
CA ALA A 168 4.63 5.60 -13.36
C ALA A 168 3.59 4.58 -12.92
N ALA A 169 2.45 5.03 -12.37
CA ALA A 169 1.34 4.14 -12.01
C ALA A 169 0.83 3.32 -13.21
N ARG A 170 0.63 3.97 -14.37
CA ARG A 170 0.17 3.31 -15.61
C ARG A 170 1.16 2.33 -16.22
N ARG A 171 2.46 2.40 -15.87
CA ARG A 171 3.44 1.37 -16.26
C ARG A 171 3.26 0.07 -15.47
N ILE A 172 2.67 0.14 -14.28
CA ILE A 172 2.54 -0.98 -13.32
C ILE A 172 1.14 -1.59 -13.37
N GLY A 173 0.10 -0.76 -13.48
CA GLY A 173 -1.29 -1.19 -13.43
C GLY A 173 -2.12 -0.69 -14.61
N ARG A 174 -3.16 -1.45 -14.97
CA ARG A 174 -4.17 -1.08 -15.97
C ARG A 174 -5.34 -0.39 -15.29
N PHE A 175 -5.56 0.88 -15.64
CA PHE A 175 -6.62 1.70 -15.04
C PHE A 175 -7.81 1.82 -15.99
N ASP A 176 -8.99 1.44 -15.52
CA ASP A 176 -10.25 1.72 -16.21
C ASP A 176 -10.71 3.17 -15.95
N ALA A 177 -11.84 3.56 -16.53
CA ALA A 177 -12.38 4.92 -16.38
C ALA A 177 -12.68 5.27 -14.91
N ARG A 178 -13.09 4.30 -14.08
CA ARG A 178 -13.43 4.53 -12.67
C ARG A 178 -12.17 4.71 -11.83
N ALA A 179 -11.17 3.87 -12.04
CA ALA A 179 -9.87 3.96 -11.38
C ALA A 179 -9.17 5.28 -11.74
N LEU A 180 -9.21 5.71 -13.00
CA LEU A 180 -8.69 7.02 -13.42
C LEU A 180 -9.44 8.17 -12.77
N LYS A 181 -10.77 8.12 -12.72
CA LYS A 181 -11.58 9.16 -12.06
C LYS A 181 -11.22 9.31 -10.57
N LEU A 182 -11.01 8.19 -9.88
CA LEU A 182 -10.57 8.18 -8.48
C LEU A 182 -9.14 8.71 -8.31
N ALA A 183 -8.22 8.27 -9.18
CA ALA A 183 -6.84 8.75 -9.18
C ALA A 183 -6.77 10.27 -9.41
N GLU A 184 -7.50 10.80 -10.40
CA GLU A 184 -7.55 12.24 -10.69
C GLU A 184 -8.11 13.06 -9.52
N ALA A 185 -9.07 12.51 -8.76
CA ALA A 185 -9.69 13.21 -7.64
C ALA A 185 -8.85 13.19 -6.36
N PHE A 186 -8.08 12.12 -6.13
CA PHE A 186 -7.48 11.84 -4.81
C PHE A 186 -5.98 11.57 -4.82
N TRP A 187 -5.31 11.56 -5.98
CA TRP A 187 -3.86 11.49 -6.06
C TRP A 187 -3.23 12.84 -6.42
N PRO A 188 -2.11 13.21 -5.77
CA PRO A 188 -1.47 12.55 -4.62
C PRO A 188 -2.36 12.56 -3.35
N GLY A 189 -2.35 11.47 -2.57
CA GLY A 189 -3.16 11.39 -1.35
C GLY A 189 -3.38 9.99 -0.75
N PRO A 190 -4.21 9.90 0.31
CA PRO A 190 -4.39 8.71 1.13
C PRO A 190 -5.33 7.66 0.49
N LEU A 191 -5.33 7.57 -0.84
CA LEU A 191 -6.05 6.55 -1.59
C LEU A 191 -5.06 5.55 -2.20
N THR A 192 -5.39 4.26 -2.09
CA THR A 192 -4.69 3.17 -2.78
C THR A 192 -5.67 2.46 -3.69
N LEU A 193 -5.27 2.24 -4.94
CA LEU A 193 -6.08 1.56 -5.93
C LEU A 193 -5.48 0.19 -6.20
N VAL A 194 -6.29 -0.87 -6.06
CA VAL A 194 -5.93 -2.22 -6.51
C VAL A 194 -6.48 -2.40 -7.92
N VAL A 195 -5.58 -2.59 -8.87
CA VAL A 195 -5.88 -2.70 -10.31
C VAL A 195 -5.18 -3.92 -10.90
N PRO A 196 -5.65 -4.45 -12.05
CA PRO A 196 -4.92 -5.49 -12.77
C PRO A 196 -3.51 -5.04 -13.17
N LYS A 197 -2.50 -5.93 -13.08
CA LYS A 197 -1.13 -5.67 -13.53
C LYS A 197 -1.09 -5.41 -15.05
N THR A 198 -0.17 -4.57 -15.51
CA THR A 198 0.18 -4.49 -16.94
C THR A 198 0.93 -5.75 -17.39
N GLU A 199 0.93 -6.01 -18.70
CA GLU A 199 1.90 -6.94 -19.27
C GLU A 199 3.31 -6.36 -19.12
N GLY A 200 4.24 -7.12 -18.56
CA GLY A 200 5.59 -6.61 -18.24
C GLY A 200 5.66 -5.68 -17.02
N CYS A 201 4.70 -5.79 -16.10
CA CYS A 201 4.72 -5.06 -14.82
C CYS A 201 6.10 -5.17 -14.14
N PRO A 202 6.78 -4.05 -13.83
CA PRO A 202 8.13 -4.08 -13.26
C PRO A 202 8.16 -4.41 -11.77
N VAL A 203 6.99 -4.51 -11.11
CA VAL A 203 6.89 -4.90 -9.70
C VAL A 203 7.06 -6.41 -9.59
N ALA A 204 8.00 -6.86 -8.76
CA ALA A 204 8.27 -8.27 -8.55
C ALA A 204 7.06 -9.00 -7.97
N ASP A 205 6.83 -10.25 -8.40
CA ASP A 205 5.66 -11.04 -7.95
C ASP A 205 5.64 -11.29 -6.44
N LEU A 206 6.79 -11.26 -5.78
CA LEU A 206 6.90 -11.35 -4.32
C LEU A 206 6.20 -10.16 -3.61
N ALA A 207 6.16 -8.98 -4.23
CA ALA A 207 5.42 -7.84 -3.70
C ALA A 207 3.91 -7.95 -3.90
N THR A 208 3.45 -8.62 -4.95
CA THR A 208 2.02 -8.84 -5.23
C THR A 208 1.50 -10.15 -4.64
N ALA A 209 2.35 -10.90 -3.93
CA ALA A 209 2.05 -12.24 -3.44
C ALA A 209 1.57 -13.20 -4.56
N GLY A 210 2.06 -13.02 -5.78
CA GLY A 210 1.66 -13.80 -6.95
C GLY A 210 0.29 -13.45 -7.55
N LEU A 211 -0.39 -12.41 -7.05
CA LEU A 211 -1.68 -11.98 -7.59
C LEU A 211 -1.53 -11.34 -8.98
N ASP A 212 -2.60 -11.43 -9.78
CA ASP A 212 -2.74 -10.74 -11.08
C ASP A 212 -3.03 -9.23 -10.94
N THR A 213 -3.12 -8.75 -9.70
CA THR A 213 -3.42 -7.38 -9.33
C THR A 213 -2.26 -6.75 -8.57
N VAL A 214 -2.25 -5.43 -8.50
CA VAL A 214 -1.25 -4.64 -7.80
C VAL A 214 -1.91 -3.45 -7.12
N ALA A 215 -1.53 -3.21 -5.87
CA ALA A 215 -1.95 -2.05 -5.11
C ALA A 215 -0.99 -0.88 -5.38
N ILE A 216 -1.51 0.23 -5.88
CA ILE A 216 -0.71 1.41 -6.25
C ILE A 216 -1.18 2.63 -5.46
N ARG A 217 -0.25 3.50 -5.08
CA ARG A 217 -0.53 4.80 -4.45
C ARG A 217 0.46 5.87 -4.90
N ILE A 218 -0.01 7.11 -5.02
CA ILE A 218 0.84 8.30 -5.11
C ILE A 218 0.71 9.05 -3.78
N PRO A 219 1.70 8.98 -2.87
CA PRO A 219 1.61 9.63 -1.56
C PRO A 219 1.67 11.16 -1.70
N ALA A 220 0.92 11.89 -0.88
CA ALA A 220 0.91 13.36 -0.89
C ALA A 220 2.05 14.00 -0.08
N HIS A 221 2.83 13.20 0.65
CA HIS A 221 3.90 13.72 1.50
C HIS A 221 5.12 14.22 0.70
N PRO A 222 5.60 15.45 0.92
CA PRO A 222 6.74 16.02 0.19
C PRO A 222 8.02 15.17 0.26
N VAL A 223 8.32 14.58 1.43
CA VAL A 223 9.49 13.72 1.61
C VAL A 223 9.37 12.43 0.81
N ALA A 224 8.20 11.78 0.84
CA ALA A 224 7.96 10.56 0.04
C ALA A 224 8.08 10.88 -1.46
N GLN A 225 7.51 12.00 -1.90
CA GLN A 225 7.60 12.46 -3.29
C GLN A 225 9.04 12.74 -3.71
N ALA A 226 9.84 13.39 -2.85
CA ALA A 226 11.26 13.65 -3.13
C ALA A 226 12.05 12.33 -3.27
N ILE A 227 11.84 11.37 -2.37
CA ILE A 227 12.48 10.04 -2.42
C ILE A 227 12.09 9.31 -3.70
N LEU A 228 10.79 9.23 -4.02
CA LEU A 228 10.29 8.52 -5.21
C LEU A 228 10.82 9.12 -6.51
N ARG A 229 10.92 10.46 -6.58
CA ARG A 229 11.49 11.16 -7.74
C ARG A 229 13.00 10.94 -7.86
N ALA A 230 13.74 11.01 -6.75
CA ALA A 230 15.17 10.79 -6.73
C ALA A 230 15.54 9.33 -7.07
N PHE A 231 14.72 8.37 -6.61
CA PHE A 231 14.90 6.95 -6.91
C PHE A 231 14.53 6.60 -8.36
N GLY A 232 13.48 7.21 -8.91
CA GLY A 232 13.05 7.01 -10.30
C GLY A 232 12.29 5.70 -10.58
N GLY A 233 12.17 4.83 -9.57
CA GLY A 233 11.41 3.57 -9.63
C GLY A 233 10.18 3.55 -8.70
N ALA A 234 9.49 2.41 -8.67
CA ALA A 234 8.44 2.16 -7.69
C ALA A 234 9.04 1.62 -6.38
N VAL A 235 8.50 2.07 -5.25
CA VAL A 235 8.94 1.62 -3.92
C VAL A 235 7.78 0.93 -3.24
N VAL A 236 7.93 -0.36 -2.90
CA VAL A 236 6.93 -1.01 -2.07
C VAL A 236 7.13 -0.59 -0.62
N ALA A 237 6.06 -0.16 0.05
CA ALA A 237 6.17 0.36 1.40
C ALA A 237 4.93 0.02 2.26
N PRO A 238 4.90 -1.12 2.98
CA PRO A 238 3.97 -1.31 4.08
C PRO A 238 4.37 -0.40 5.26
N SER A 239 3.54 -0.34 6.31
CA SER A 239 3.85 0.42 7.53
C SER A 239 5.20 0.00 8.15
N ALA A 240 5.97 0.95 8.69
CA ALA A 240 7.35 0.73 9.17
C ALA A 240 7.43 0.21 10.63
N ASN A 241 6.70 -0.85 10.93
CA ASN A 241 6.67 -1.51 12.24
C ASN A 241 6.93 -3.01 12.13
N ILE A 242 7.23 -3.67 13.25
CA ILE A 242 7.17 -5.14 13.35
C ILE A 242 5.72 -5.58 13.09
N SER A 243 5.54 -6.67 12.34
CA SER A 243 4.21 -7.19 12.00
C SER A 243 3.36 -7.41 13.25
N GLY A 244 2.10 -6.95 13.22
CA GLY A 244 1.19 -6.98 14.38
C GLY A 244 1.33 -5.81 15.36
N HIS A 245 2.42 -5.04 15.34
CA HIS A 245 2.54 -3.81 16.14
C HIS A 245 1.65 -2.68 15.61
N VAL A 246 1.42 -1.68 16.47
CA VAL A 246 0.75 -0.43 16.11
C VAL A 246 1.60 0.32 15.07
N SER A 247 0.96 0.79 14.00
CA SER A 247 1.63 1.48 12.90
C SER A 247 2.37 2.75 13.36
N PRO A 248 3.51 3.10 12.75
CA PRO A 248 4.33 4.23 13.18
C PRO A 248 3.89 5.56 12.57
N THR A 249 3.68 6.56 13.41
CA THR A 249 3.38 7.95 13.03
C THR A 249 4.53 8.94 13.26
N LEU A 250 5.68 8.46 13.76
CA LEU A 250 6.89 9.23 14.06
C LEU A 250 8.12 8.38 13.73
N ALA A 251 9.25 9.01 13.41
CA ALA A 251 10.53 8.33 13.21
C ALA A 251 10.96 7.53 14.45
N GLY A 252 10.76 8.07 15.66
CA GLY A 252 11.04 7.35 16.91
C GLY A 252 10.19 6.08 17.11
N HIS A 253 8.99 6.02 16.51
CA HIS A 253 8.20 4.78 16.50
C HIS A 253 8.84 3.71 15.62
N VAL A 254 9.38 4.12 14.46
CA VAL A 254 10.11 3.25 13.54
C VAL A 254 11.39 2.75 14.19
N GLU A 255 12.19 3.64 14.77
CA GLU A 255 13.44 3.30 15.45
C GLU A 255 13.21 2.25 16.54
N SER A 256 12.19 2.47 17.39
CA SER A 256 11.83 1.53 18.46
C SER A 256 11.48 0.12 17.95
N ASP A 257 10.93 -0.03 16.74
CA ASP A 257 10.54 -1.33 16.19
C ASP A 257 11.63 -1.95 15.30
N LEU A 258 12.34 -1.14 14.52
CA LEU A 258 13.14 -1.59 13.38
C LEU A 258 14.64 -1.25 13.42
N ALA A 259 15.12 -0.53 14.45
CA ALA A 259 16.55 -0.27 14.58
C ALA A 259 17.37 -1.58 14.62
N GLY A 260 18.48 -1.60 13.87
CA GLY A 260 19.34 -2.78 13.69
C GLY A 260 18.82 -3.79 12.67
N ARG A 261 17.76 -3.45 11.92
CA ARG A 261 17.10 -4.31 10.91
C ARG A 261 16.98 -3.66 9.54
N ILE A 262 17.08 -2.34 9.49
CA ILE A 262 16.88 -1.52 8.28
C ILE A 262 18.05 -0.53 8.14
N ASP A 263 18.33 -0.10 6.93
CA ASP A 263 19.52 0.71 6.61
C ASP A 263 19.33 2.18 6.99
N LEU A 264 18.16 2.75 6.72
CA LEU A 264 17.92 4.19 6.87
C LEU A 264 16.51 4.51 7.38
N ILE A 265 16.42 5.51 8.24
CA ILE A 265 15.18 6.22 8.60
C ILE A 265 15.35 7.67 8.16
N VAL A 266 14.42 8.16 7.32
CA VAL A 266 14.31 9.58 7.00
C VAL A 266 13.28 10.19 7.95
N ASP A 267 13.71 11.05 8.87
CA ASP A 267 12.85 11.72 9.84
C ASP A 267 12.24 13.00 9.24
N GLY A 268 10.95 12.96 8.95
CA GLY A 268 10.17 14.13 8.52
C GLY A 268 9.15 14.58 9.56
N GLY A 269 9.32 14.20 10.83
CA GLY A 269 8.41 14.58 11.91
C GLY A 269 7.11 13.75 11.95
N PRO A 270 6.09 14.25 12.69
CA PRO A 270 4.78 13.60 12.78
C PRO A 270 4.05 13.55 11.43
N VAL A 271 3.35 12.46 11.16
CA VAL A 271 2.43 12.35 10.01
C VAL A 271 1.12 13.10 10.26
N GLU A 272 0.43 13.51 9.21
CA GLU A 272 -0.77 14.36 9.30
C GLU A 272 -2.07 13.57 9.54
N VAL A 273 -2.27 12.43 8.87
CA VAL A 273 -3.55 11.69 8.90
C VAL A 273 -3.60 10.61 9.99
N GLY A 274 -2.46 10.00 10.32
CA GLY A 274 -2.31 9.05 11.44
C GLY A 274 -2.97 7.67 11.29
N VAL A 275 -3.78 7.43 10.25
CA VAL A 275 -4.27 6.11 9.84
C VAL A 275 -3.84 5.79 8.41
N GLU A 276 -3.72 4.51 8.06
CA GLU A 276 -3.28 4.09 6.72
C GLU A 276 -4.24 4.53 5.61
N SER A 277 -3.76 4.48 4.35
CA SER A 277 -4.57 4.78 3.18
C SER A 277 -5.84 3.93 3.07
N THR A 278 -6.89 4.52 2.52
CA THR A 278 -8.08 3.79 2.10
C THR A 278 -7.74 2.96 0.87
N ILE A 279 -8.15 1.69 0.84
CA ILE A 279 -7.88 0.79 -0.29
C ILE A 279 -9.18 0.49 -1.03
N VAL A 280 -9.21 0.81 -2.32
CA VAL A 280 -10.32 0.50 -3.22
C VAL A 280 -9.86 -0.50 -4.28
N GLY A 281 -10.57 -1.63 -4.37
CA GLY A 281 -10.42 -2.57 -5.47
C GLY A 281 -11.19 -2.09 -6.68
N CYS A 282 -10.48 -1.76 -7.78
CA CYS A 282 -11.07 -1.32 -9.03
C CYS A 282 -11.28 -2.52 -9.96
N PHE A 283 -12.29 -3.32 -9.64
CA PHE A 283 -12.77 -4.44 -10.44
C PHE A 283 -14.04 -4.04 -11.20
N GLU A 284 -14.75 -5.02 -11.79
CA GLU A 284 -16.05 -4.77 -12.44
C GLU A 284 -17.03 -4.01 -11.54
N MET A 285 -17.02 -4.32 -10.24
CA MET A 285 -17.65 -3.51 -9.19
C MET A 285 -16.56 -2.98 -8.25
N PRO A 286 -16.44 -1.64 -8.07
CA PRO A 286 -15.53 -1.07 -7.09
C PRO A 286 -15.85 -1.53 -5.67
N MET A 287 -14.83 -1.98 -4.95
CA MET A 287 -14.98 -2.51 -3.58
C MET A 287 -14.11 -1.74 -2.60
N LEU A 288 -14.65 -1.42 -1.41
CA LEU A 288 -13.83 -0.94 -0.30
C LEU A 288 -13.13 -2.13 0.35
N LEU A 289 -11.83 -2.28 0.10
CA LEU A 289 -11.03 -3.37 0.67
C LEU A 289 -10.51 -3.04 2.08
N ARG A 290 -10.26 -1.75 2.36
CA ARG A 290 -9.84 -1.28 3.68
C ARG A 290 -10.26 0.18 3.90
N PRO A 291 -10.97 0.51 4.99
CA PRO A 291 -11.18 1.91 5.39
C PRO A 291 -9.88 2.54 5.88
N GLY A 292 -9.67 3.81 5.61
CA GLY A 292 -8.43 4.52 5.91
C GLY A 292 -8.60 6.04 5.86
N GLY A 293 -7.50 6.74 5.60
CA GLY A 293 -7.40 8.21 5.60
C GLY A 293 -8.26 8.97 4.58
N LEU A 294 -9.07 8.27 3.79
CA LEU A 294 -10.09 8.85 2.92
C LEU A 294 -11.44 8.15 3.18
N SER A 295 -12.41 8.91 3.67
CA SER A 295 -13.76 8.41 3.99
C SER A 295 -14.45 7.78 2.77
N ARG A 296 -15.23 6.72 3.01
CA ARG A 296 -16.07 6.05 2.01
C ARG A 296 -16.95 7.02 1.23
N GLU A 297 -17.61 7.94 1.93
CA GLU A 297 -18.61 8.86 1.36
C GLU A 297 -17.99 9.74 0.28
N ARG A 298 -16.75 10.20 0.48
CA ARG A 298 -16.00 10.99 -0.50
C ARG A 298 -15.72 10.19 -1.77
N ILE A 299 -15.38 8.91 -1.63
CA ILE A 299 -15.09 8.02 -2.77
C ILE A 299 -16.38 7.74 -3.55
N GLU A 300 -17.46 7.40 -2.84
CA GLU A 300 -18.78 7.14 -3.43
C GLU A 300 -19.35 8.37 -4.13
N ALA A 301 -19.14 9.57 -3.59
CA ALA A 301 -19.52 10.82 -4.25
C ALA A 301 -18.82 11.03 -5.60
N VAL A 302 -17.53 10.66 -5.72
CA VAL A 302 -16.80 10.73 -6.99
C VAL A 302 -17.28 9.65 -7.95
N LEU A 303 -17.55 8.43 -7.47
CA LEU A 303 -18.04 7.35 -8.33
C LEU A 303 -19.50 7.55 -8.77
N GLY A 304 -20.31 8.25 -7.98
CA GLY A 304 -21.76 8.34 -8.16
C GLY A 304 -22.49 7.03 -7.85
N ALA A 305 -21.85 6.13 -7.10
CA ALA A 305 -22.37 4.81 -6.76
C ALA A 305 -21.73 4.30 -5.45
N PRO A 306 -22.44 3.46 -4.67
CA PRO A 306 -21.89 2.87 -3.45
C PRO A 306 -20.75 1.87 -3.74
N LEU A 307 -19.79 1.78 -2.83
CA LEU A 307 -18.74 0.76 -2.87
C LEU A 307 -19.27 -0.56 -2.30
N ALA A 308 -19.03 -1.65 -3.02
CA ALA A 308 -19.26 -2.98 -2.48
C ALA A 308 -18.29 -3.28 -1.31
N ARG A 309 -18.68 -4.23 -0.45
CA ARG A 309 -17.83 -4.77 0.63
C ARG A 309 -17.41 -6.20 0.27
N PRO A 310 -16.20 -6.64 0.66
CA PRO A 310 -15.82 -8.04 0.55
C PRO A 310 -16.84 -8.92 1.28
N ALA A 311 -17.14 -10.10 0.73
CA ALA A 311 -17.96 -11.08 1.44
C ALA A 311 -17.23 -11.53 2.72
N MET A 312 -17.96 -11.63 3.84
CA MET A 312 -17.39 -11.99 5.16
C MET A 312 -16.63 -13.32 5.17
N GLU A 313 -16.87 -14.21 4.20
CA GLU A 313 -16.16 -15.49 4.05
C GLU A 313 -14.66 -15.31 3.73
N ALA A 314 -14.27 -14.15 3.20
CA ALA A 314 -12.87 -13.76 2.93
C ALA A 314 -12.12 -13.23 4.18
N GLU A 315 -12.77 -13.19 5.35
CA GLU A 315 -12.10 -12.91 6.64
C GLU A 315 -11.68 -14.20 7.37
N SER A 316 -11.90 -15.37 6.76
CA SER A 316 -11.31 -16.62 7.25
C SER A 316 -9.79 -16.64 7.00
N ASP A 317 -9.04 -17.14 7.98
CA ASP A 317 -7.56 -17.17 8.03
C ASP A 317 -6.89 -17.95 6.87
N ASP A 318 -7.70 -18.64 6.04
CA ASP A 318 -7.26 -19.53 4.96
C ASP A 318 -7.39 -18.91 3.55
N SER A 319 -7.95 -17.69 3.43
CA SER A 319 -8.09 -17.00 2.14
C SER A 319 -6.98 -15.95 1.92
N GLN A 320 -6.34 -15.98 0.74
CA GLN A 320 -5.26 -15.04 0.43
C GLN A 320 -5.80 -13.59 0.36
N PRO A 321 -5.24 -12.64 1.11
CA PRO A 321 -5.76 -11.28 1.16
C PRO A 321 -5.52 -10.54 -0.17
N LEU A 322 -6.57 -9.88 -0.69
CA LEU A 322 -6.50 -9.07 -1.91
C LEU A 322 -5.72 -7.76 -1.70
N ALA A 323 -5.59 -7.31 -0.44
CA ALA A 323 -4.92 -6.08 -0.07
C ALA A 323 -4.34 -6.16 1.36
N PRO A 324 -3.32 -5.36 1.68
CA PRO A 324 -2.77 -5.33 3.02
C PRO A 324 -3.76 -4.83 4.08
N GLY A 325 -3.72 -5.48 5.25
CA GLY A 325 -4.52 -5.11 6.43
C GLY A 325 -5.89 -5.78 6.52
N MET A 326 -6.16 -6.80 5.70
CA MET A 326 -7.40 -7.58 5.75
C MET A 326 -7.40 -8.69 6.82
N LEU A 327 -6.25 -9.07 7.36
CA LEU A 327 -6.13 -10.14 8.38
C LEU A 327 -6.74 -9.74 9.74
N ALA A 328 -7.29 -10.73 10.46
CA ALA A 328 -8.09 -10.55 11.67
C ALA A 328 -7.33 -9.91 12.85
N SER A 329 -6.02 -10.16 12.99
CA SER A 329 -5.18 -9.52 14.01
C SER A 329 -4.14 -8.58 13.38
N HIS A 330 -4.24 -7.31 13.74
CA HIS A 330 -3.29 -6.28 13.31
C HIS A 330 -3.41 -5.08 14.26
N TYR A 331 -2.33 -4.32 14.48
CA TYR A 331 -2.32 -3.11 15.31
C TYR A 331 -2.51 -3.33 16.82
N ALA A 332 -2.37 -4.55 17.32
CA ALA A 332 -2.61 -4.85 18.73
C ALA A 332 -1.51 -4.24 19.62
N PRO A 333 -1.83 -3.40 20.62
CA PRO A 333 -0.90 -3.06 21.70
C PRO A 333 -0.57 -4.31 22.55
N ARG A 334 0.37 -4.19 23.49
CA ARG A 334 0.66 -5.27 24.46
C ARG A 334 -0.46 -5.38 25.50
N ALA A 335 -0.98 -4.24 25.95
CA ALA A 335 -2.13 -4.19 26.85
C ALA A 335 -3.43 -4.57 26.10
N ASN A 336 -4.34 -5.24 26.80
CA ASN A 336 -5.66 -5.56 26.24
C ASN A 336 -6.45 -4.29 25.94
N VAL A 337 -7.18 -4.25 24.82
CA VAL A 337 -8.03 -3.10 24.46
C VAL A 337 -9.50 -3.44 24.76
N ARG A 338 -10.17 -2.58 25.54
CA ARG A 338 -11.59 -2.66 25.85
C ARG A 338 -12.34 -1.54 25.13
N LEU A 339 -13.14 -1.90 24.14
CA LEU A 339 -13.88 -0.96 23.29
C LEU A 339 -15.18 -0.48 23.97
N ASN A 340 -15.65 0.69 23.54
CA ASN A 340 -16.91 1.28 23.97
C ASN A 340 -17.05 1.37 25.49
N ALA A 341 -15.96 1.77 26.15
CA ALA A 341 -15.91 1.90 27.59
C ALA A 341 -16.88 2.99 28.09
N HIS A 342 -17.70 2.65 29.08
CA HIS A 342 -18.60 3.57 29.77
C HIS A 342 -18.06 3.99 31.15
N ASP A 343 -16.95 3.41 31.57
CA ASP A 343 -16.26 3.60 32.84
C ASP A 343 -14.77 3.30 32.67
N VAL A 344 -13.95 3.68 33.66
CA VAL A 344 -12.53 3.29 33.73
C VAL A 344 -12.31 2.47 35.00
N ALA A 345 -11.83 1.23 34.83
CA ALA A 345 -11.52 0.39 35.98
C ALA A 345 -10.10 0.68 36.51
N PRO A 346 -9.81 0.41 37.80
CA PRO A 346 -8.49 0.66 38.38
C PRO A 346 -7.34 0.02 37.58
N GLY A 347 -6.29 0.81 37.34
CA GLY A 347 -5.10 0.40 36.60
C GLY A 347 -5.27 0.35 35.07
N GLU A 348 -6.44 0.70 34.54
CA GLU A 348 -6.60 0.92 33.10
C GLU A 348 -6.05 2.28 32.67
N ALA A 349 -5.56 2.36 31.44
CA ALA A 349 -5.39 3.62 30.74
C ALA A 349 -6.67 3.95 29.96
N LEU A 350 -6.98 5.23 29.79
CA LEU A 350 -8.12 5.71 29.02
C LEU A 350 -7.65 6.37 27.72
N LEU A 351 -8.14 5.85 26.60
CA LEU A 351 -8.17 6.53 25.32
C LEU A 351 -9.54 7.20 25.15
N ALA A 352 -9.61 8.48 25.46
CA ALA A 352 -10.84 9.26 25.45
C ALA A 352 -11.15 9.83 24.05
N PHE A 353 -12.41 10.19 23.85
CA PHE A 353 -12.88 10.89 22.65
C PHE A 353 -14.02 11.87 23.03
N GLY A 354 -13.93 13.10 22.54
CA GLY A 354 -14.88 14.16 22.83
C GLY A 354 -14.74 14.79 24.22
N PRO A 355 -15.69 15.66 24.61
CA PRO A 355 -15.61 16.43 25.86
C PRO A 355 -16.07 15.66 27.10
N SER A 356 -16.74 14.51 26.90
CA SER A 356 -17.33 13.72 27.97
C SER A 356 -16.28 13.07 28.85
N ARG A 357 -16.52 13.06 30.17
CA ARG A 357 -15.71 12.33 31.14
C ARG A 357 -16.39 11.03 31.52
N LEU A 358 -15.60 9.96 31.64
CA LEU A 358 -16.09 8.68 32.14
C LEU A 358 -15.98 8.61 33.68
N PRO A 359 -16.93 7.94 34.36
CA PRO A 359 -16.74 7.51 35.74
C PRO A 359 -15.43 6.72 35.93
N GLY A 360 -14.72 6.96 37.03
CA GLY A 360 -13.47 6.27 37.36
C GLY A 360 -12.20 6.85 36.71
N ILE A 361 -12.31 7.93 35.92
CA ILE A 361 -11.17 8.55 35.24
C ILE A 361 -10.01 8.97 36.18
N ASP A 362 -10.32 9.36 37.42
CA ASP A 362 -9.30 9.75 38.41
C ASP A 362 -8.42 8.58 38.87
N ALA A 363 -8.89 7.33 38.69
CA ALA A 363 -8.15 6.11 38.97
C ALA A 363 -7.42 5.55 37.74
N ALA A 364 -7.48 6.25 36.59
CA ALA A 364 -6.81 5.84 35.37
C ALA A 364 -5.28 5.97 35.53
N ALA A 365 -4.54 4.96 35.08
CA ALA A 365 -3.08 5.01 35.03
C ALA A 365 -2.57 6.10 34.08
N ALA A 366 -3.36 6.43 33.06
CA ALA A 366 -3.07 7.41 32.04
C ALA A 366 -4.36 7.80 31.32
N VAL A 367 -4.44 9.04 30.86
CA VAL A 367 -5.53 9.50 29.99
C VAL A 367 -4.94 10.23 28.81
N MET A 368 -5.35 9.87 27.59
CA MET A 368 -5.09 10.65 26.38
C MET A 368 -6.40 10.78 25.61
N ASN A 369 -6.73 11.99 25.17
CA ASN A 369 -7.98 12.26 24.45
C ASN A 369 -7.68 12.46 22.96
N LEU A 370 -8.17 11.55 22.13
CA LEU A 370 -7.99 11.54 20.68
C LEU A 370 -8.41 12.86 20.03
N SER A 371 -9.54 13.42 20.48
CA SER A 371 -10.00 14.75 20.10
C SER A 371 -10.95 15.28 21.17
N PRO A 372 -10.57 16.31 21.95
CA PRO A 372 -11.44 16.90 22.96
C PRO A 372 -12.72 17.52 22.39
N THR A 373 -12.70 17.96 21.13
CA THR A 373 -13.85 18.54 20.43
C THR A 373 -14.70 17.50 19.71
N GLY A 374 -14.22 16.25 19.58
CA GLY A 374 -14.89 15.20 18.83
C GLY A 374 -14.63 15.25 17.32
N ASP A 375 -13.54 15.90 16.90
CA ASP A 375 -13.08 15.93 15.51
C ASP A 375 -12.45 14.57 15.13
N LEU A 376 -12.93 13.98 14.04
CA LEU A 376 -12.48 12.66 13.59
C LEU A 376 -11.16 12.69 12.83
N ASP A 377 -10.81 13.81 12.20
CA ASP A 377 -9.50 13.99 11.55
C ASP A 377 -8.40 14.11 12.62
N GLU A 378 -8.65 14.90 13.67
CA GLU A 378 -7.75 14.99 14.84
C GLU A 378 -7.63 13.63 15.54
N ALA A 379 -8.76 12.93 15.73
CA ALA A 379 -8.75 11.61 16.36
C ALA A 379 -7.95 10.58 15.56
N ALA A 380 -8.06 10.58 14.23
CA ALA A 380 -7.27 9.70 13.36
C ALA A 380 -5.77 10.01 13.45
N ALA A 381 -5.39 11.29 13.41
CA ALA A 381 -4.00 11.75 13.52
C ALA A 381 -3.34 11.27 14.83
N ASN A 382 -4.10 11.30 15.92
CA ASN A 382 -3.62 10.96 17.27
C ASN A 382 -3.65 9.45 17.57
N LEU A 383 -4.47 8.66 16.89
CA LEU A 383 -4.82 7.28 17.26
C LEU A 383 -3.62 6.41 17.59
N PHE A 384 -2.73 6.19 16.63
CA PHE A 384 -1.61 5.26 16.81
C PHE A 384 -0.54 5.80 17.76
N GLY A 385 -0.28 7.11 17.74
CA GLY A 385 0.67 7.74 18.67
C GLY A 385 0.21 7.59 20.12
N TYR A 386 -1.08 7.79 20.38
CA TYR A 386 -1.65 7.67 21.72
C TYR A 386 -1.76 6.20 22.15
N LEU A 387 -2.16 5.29 21.28
CA LEU A 387 -2.14 3.85 21.58
C LEU A 387 -0.73 3.40 22.00
N ARG A 388 0.32 3.79 21.25
CA ARG A 388 1.71 3.47 21.62
C ARG A 388 2.12 4.12 22.94
N SER A 389 1.75 5.38 23.16
CA SER A 389 2.10 6.13 24.38
C SER A 389 1.42 5.58 25.63
N LEU A 390 0.16 5.13 25.51
CA LEU A 390 -0.57 4.46 26.58
C LEU A 390 0.01 3.06 26.83
N ASP A 391 0.27 2.27 25.79
CA ASP A 391 0.83 0.92 25.90
C ASP A 391 2.23 0.91 26.54
N ALA A 392 3.05 1.92 26.25
CA ALA A 392 4.37 2.10 26.86
C ALA A 392 4.34 2.28 28.39
N ARG A 393 3.20 2.67 28.96
CA ARG A 393 2.99 2.77 30.42
C ARG A 393 2.62 1.43 31.06
N ALA A 394 2.55 0.35 30.28
CA ALA A 394 2.17 -0.99 30.70
C ALA A 394 0.89 -1.03 31.57
N PRO A 395 -0.23 -0.43 31.11
CA PRO A 395 -1.47 -0.45 31.87
C PRO A 395 -2.05 -1.87 31.92
N ARG A 396 -2.97 -2.12 32.85
CA ARG A 396 -3.71 -3.39 32.92
C ARG A 396 -4.50 -3.66 31.65
N ALA A 397 -5.12 -2.61 31.10
CA ALA A 397 -5.82 -2.57 29.82
C ALA A 397 -5.93 -1.12 29.34
N ILE A 398 -6.25 -0.92 28.06
CA ILE A 398 -6.60 0.37 27.47
C ILE A 398 -8.11 0.38 27.24
N ALA A 399 -8.84 1.16 28.03
CA ALA A 399 -10.25 1.45 27.85
C ALA A 399 -10.42 2.53 26.77
N VAL A 400 -11.24 2.28 25.77
CA VAL A 400 -11.45 3.20 24.64
C VAL A 400 -12.90 3.67 24.64
N MET A 401 -13.10 4.99 24.65
CA MET A 401 -14.44 5.58 24.50
C MET A 401 -15.05 5.24 23.14
N ALA A 402 -16.38 5.25 23.06
CA ALA A 402 -17.08 5.06 21.80
C ALA A 402 -16.75 6.19 20.81
N ILE A 403 -16.51 5.82 19.54
CA ILE A 403 -16.20 6.74 18.45
C ILE A 403 -17.28 6.56 17.36
N PRO A 404 -17.82 7.64 16.77
CA PRO A 404 -18.78 7.55 15.67
C PRO A 404 -18.28 6.67 14.50
N GLU A 405 -19.18 5.99 13.79
CA GLU A 405 -18.85 5.11 12.64
C GLU A 405 -18.97 5.84 11.28
N GLU A 406 -18.97 7.18 11.28
CA GLU A 406 -19.07 8.02 10.08
C GLU A 406 -17.72 8.62 9.68
N GLY A 407 -17.52 8.95 8.40
CA GLY A 407 -16.30 9.59 7.93
C GLY A 407 -15.04 8.76 8.24
N LEU A 408 -14.04 9.35 8.90
CA LEU A 408 -12.85 8.62 9.36
C LEU A 408 -13.11 7.71 10.58
N GLY A 409 -14.28 7.85 11.21
CA GLY A 409 -14.73 6.97 12.27
C GLY A 409 -14.79 5.50 11.86
N GLU A 410 -15.20 5.20 10.60
CA GLU A 410 -15.17 3.83 10.05
C GLU A 410 -13.74 3.25 10.09
N ALA A 411 -12.73 4.06 9.74
CA ALA A 411 -11.34 3.65 9.77
C ALA A 411 -10.80 3.48 11.20
N ILE A 412 -11.07 4.45 12.09
CA ILE A 412 -10.64 4.40 13.49
C ILE A 412 -11.22 3.15 14.18
N ASN A 413 -12.52 2.90 14.04
CA ASN A 413 -13.19 1.75 14.65
C ASN A 413 -12.73 0.42 14.04
N ASP A 414 -12.41 0.35 12.73
CA ASP A 414 -11.77 -0.84 12.16
C ASP A 414 -10.42 -1.14 12.84
N ARG A 415 -9.56 -0.13 13.02
CA ARG A 415 -8.26 -0.31 13.70
C ARG A 415 -8.40 -0.72 15.15
N LEU A 416 -9.31 -0.08 15.88
CA LEU A 416 -9.59 -0.40 17.28
C LEU A 416 -10.15 -1.81 17.45
N ARG A 417 -11.05 -2.26 16.57
CA ARG A 417 -11.56 -3.65 16.58
C ARG A 417 -10.44 -4.66 16.38
N ARG A 418 -9.56 -4.44 15.40
CA ARG A 418 -8.39 -5.32 15.16
C ARG A 418 -7.39 -5.29 16.31
N ALA A 419 -7.20 -4.13 16.94
CA ALA A 419 -6.34 -3.97 18.11
C ALA A 419 -6.89 -4.66 19.37
N ALA A 420 -8.21 -4.86 19.45
CA ALA A 420 -8.87 -5.55 20.56
C ALA A 420 -8.88 -7.08 20.43
N VAL A 421 -8.53 -7.62 19.25
CA VAL A 421 -8.29 -9.06 19.10
C VAL A 421 -6.96 -9.39 19.77
N ALA A 422 -7.00 -10.25 20.79
CA ALA A 422 -5.82 -10.64 21.56
C ALA A 422 -4.72 -11.22 20.65
N ARG A 423 -3.46 -10.91 20.98
CA ARG A 423 -2.26 -11.45 20.31
C ARG A 423 -2.02 -12.91 20.63
#